data_AF-A0A1Q3BMI8-F1
#
_entry.id   AF-A0A1Q3BMI8-F1
#
_cell.length_a   1.000
_cell.length_b   1.000
_cell.length_c   1.000
_cell.angle_alpha   90.00
_cell.angle_beta   90.00
_cell.angle_gamma   90.00
#
_symmetry.space_group_name_H-M   'P 1'
#
loop_
_entity.id
_entity.type
_entity.pdbx_description
1 polymer ?
#
loop_
_entity_poly.entity_id
_entity_poly.type
_entity_poly.pdbx_seq_one_letter_code
_entity_poly.pdbx_strand_id
1 'polypeptide(L)'
;MDNGPWDIWGYHLAVRKWSRDMSLTLKDCKSIPLWVKLSRVPVQYWTKLGLSYIASVLGKPLHMDANTTNRYALTFACVCIDMEATSSFLDSIVLELDDGSTTTIGV
;
A
#
# COMPACT_ATOMS: atom_id res chain seq x y z
N MET A 1 -8.94 -11.37 11.73
CA MET A 1 -9.90 -10.78 10.77
C MET A 1 -9.02 -10.41 9.59
N ASP A 2 -8.75 -11.43 8.79
CA ASP A 2 -7.57 -11.53 7.92
C ASP A 2 -7.92 -11.17 6.47
N ASN A 3 -8.95 -10.34 6.30
CA ASN A 3 -9.47 -9.94 5.02
C ASN A 3 -9.22 -8.45 4.90
N GLY A 4 -8.26 -8.09 4.04
CA GLY A 4 -7.88 -6.71 3.73
C GLY A 4 -9.04 -5.85 3.21
N PRO A 5 -8.74 -4.62 2.76
CA PRO A 5 -9.73 -3.72 2.18
C PRO A 5 -10.48 -4.42 1.05
N TRP A 6 -11.78 -4.16 0.97
CA TRP A 6 -12.63 -4.75 -0.07
C TRP A 6 -12.77 -3.75 -1.21
N ASP A 7 -12.43 -4.19 -2.42
CA ASP A 7 -12.78 -3.48 -3.64
C ASP A 7 -14.15 -3.94 -4.14
N ILE A 8 -15.14 -3.05 -4.06
CA ILE A 8 -16.49 -3.31 -4.55
C ILE A 8 -16.79 -2.30 -5.64
N TRP A 9 -16.77 -2.74 -6.90
CA TRP A 9 -17.15 -1.94 -8.08
C TRP A 9 -16.39 -0.61 -8.21
N GLY A 10 -15.09 -0.61 -7.88
CA GLY A 10 -14.24 0.59 -7.93
C GLY A 10 -14.32 1.48 -6.69
N TYR A 11 -15.05 1.06 -5.66
CA TYR A 11 -15.07 1.71 -4.35
C TYR A 11 -14.24 0.90 -3.34
N HIS A 12 -13.21 1.54 -2.79
CA HIS A 12 -12.41 0.98 -1.70
C HIS A 12 -13.17 1.07 -0.38
N LEU A 13 -13.51 -0.07 0.22
CA LEU A 13 -14.19 -0.14 1.51
C LEU A 13 -13.21 -0.45 2.64
N ALA A 14 -13.12 0.48 3.59
CA ALA A 14 -12.44 0.29 4.87
C ALA A 14 -13.41 -0.26 5.90
N VAL A 15 -13.18 -1.50 6.36
CA VAL A 15 -14.01 -2.14 7.39
C VAL A 15 -13.25 -2.20 8.71
N ARG A 16 -13.87 -1.69 9.78
CA ARG A 16 -13.34 -1.76 11.15
C ARG A 16 -14.23 -2.63 12.02
N LYS A 17 -13.63 -3.44 12.90
CA LYS A 17 -14.40 -4.25 13.87
C LYS A 17 -15.09 -3.31 14.84
N TRP A 18 -16.40 -3.49 15.00
CA TRP A 18 -17.19 -2.71 15.94
C TRP A 18 -16.80 -3.01 17.40
N SER A 19 -16.76 -1.96 18.24
CA SER A 19 -16.63 -2.05 19.70
C SER A 19 -17.70 -1.19 20.38
N ARG A 20 -18.08 -1.53 21.62
CA ARG A 20 -19.19 -0.89 22.34
C ARG A 20 -18.99 0.62 22.56
N ASP A 21 -17.74 1.06 22.62
CA ASP A 21 -17.26 2.42 22.84
C ASP A 21 -16.88 3.16 21.53
N MET A 22 -17.04 2.51 20.38
CA MET A 22 -16.70 3.10 19.09
C MET A 22 -17.66 4.24 18.72
N SER A 23 -17.12 5.44 18.52
CA SER A 23 -17.88 6.55 17.95
C SER A 23 -18.29 6.24 16.51
N LEU A 24 -19.57 6.44 16.18
CA LEU A 24 -20.12 6.29 14.82
C LEU A 24 -19.80 7.49 13.92
N THR A 25 -19.07 8.50 14.40
CA THR A 25 -18.65 9.64 13.58
C THR A 25 -17.50 9.28 12.66
N LEU A 26 -17.71 9.44 11.35
CA LEU A 26 -16.68 9.30 10.32
C LEU A 26 -15.51 10.28 10.51
N LYS A 27 -15.75 11.40 11.22
CA LYS A 27 -14.79 12.49 11.48
C LYS A 27 -13.46 12.04 12.11
N ASP A 28 -13.43 10.88 12.75
CA ASP A 28 -12.23 10.39 13.43
C ASP A 28 -11.34 9.49 12.54
N CYS A 29 -11.79 9.12 11.33
CA CYS A 29 -11.01 8.26 10.42
C CYS A 29 -10.09 9.12 9.54
N LYS A 30 -8.95 9.54 10.10
CA LYS A 30 -7.93 10.34 9.39
C LYS A 30 -7.12 9.51 8.39
N SER A 31 -6.92 8.23 8.68
CA SER A 31 -6.17 7.32 7.83
C SER A 31 -6.83 5.94 7.78
N ILE A 32 -6.48 5.18 6.73
CA ILE A 32 -7.06 3.88 6.40
C ILE A 32 -5.92 2.94 5.99
N PRO A 33 -5.86 1.71 6.53
CA PRO A 33 -4.94 0.69 6.06
C PRO A 33 -5.41 0.14 4.70
N LEU A 34 -4.55 0.18 3.68
CA LEU A 34 -4.82 -0.28 2.32
C LEU A 34 -3.72 -1.21 1.80
N TRP A 35 -4.09 -2.27 1.09
CA TRP A 35 -3.14 -3.12 0.38
C TRP A 35 -2.94 -2.59 -1.04
N VAL A 36 -1.72 -2.18 -1.38
CA VAL A 36 -1.34 -1.68 -2.69
C VAL A 36 -0.47 -2.68 -3.44
N LYS A 37 -0.61 -2.76 -4.77
CA LYS A 37 0.14 -3.71 -5.61
C LYS A 37 1.16 -2.97 -6.48
N LEU A 38 2.39 -2.91 -5.98
CA LEU A 38 3.49 -2.30 -6.70
C LEU A 38 3.99 -3.22 -7.82
N SER A 39 3.75 -2.83 -9.07
CA SER A 39 4.17 -3.57 -10.27
C SER A 39 5.42 -2.93 -10.90
N ARG A 40 6.22 -3.74 -11.61
CA ARG A 40 7.45 -3.29 -12.29
C ARG A 40 8.51 -2.70 -11.33
N VAL A 41 8.50 -3.15 -10.07
CA VAL A 41 9.51 -2.77 -9.08
C VAL A 41 10.87 -3.35 -9.49
N PRO A 42 11.94 -2.54 -9.62
CA PRO A 42 13.27 -3.05 -9.93
C PRO A 42 13.77 -4.02 -8.87
N VAL A 43 14.44 -5.09 -9.29
CA VAL A 43 14.86 -6.20 -8.40
C VAL A 43 15.70 -5.73 -7.21
N GLN A 44 16.49 -4.66 -7.35
CA GLN A 44 17.29 -4.09 -6.26
C GLN A 44 16.45 -3.53 -5.10
N TYR A 45 15.20 -3.10 -5.36
CA TYR A 45 14.28 -2.60 -4.34
C TYR A 45 13.40 -3.69 -3.72
N TRP A 46 13.51 -4.95 -4.15
CA TRP A 46 12.78 -6.10 -3.55
C TRP A 46 13.34 -6.51 -2.18
N THR A 47 13.55 -5.52 -1.31
CA THR A 47 13.94 -5.68 0.08
C THR A 47 12.86 -5.04 0.95
N LYS A 48 12.78 -5.43 2.22
CA LYS A 48 11.84 -4.79 3.16
C LYS A 48 12.03 -3.27 3.18
N LEU A 49 13.28 -2.80 3.15
CA LEU A 49 13.59 -1.37 3.14
C LEU A 49 13.20 -0.70 1.81
N GLY A 50 13.55 -1.30 0.67
CA GLY A 50 13.27 -0.74 -0.65
C GLY A 50 11.77 -0.66 -0.97
N LEU A 51 11.03 -1.72 -0.67
CA LEU A 51 9.57 -1.73 -0.85
C LEU A 51 8.88 -0.75 0.11
N SER A 52 9.35 -0.64 1.35
CA SER A 52 8.83 0.37 2.29
C SER A 52 9.15 1.78 1.82
N TYR A 53 10.33 2.02 1.25
CA TYR A 53 10.72 3.31 0.69
C TYR A 53 9.78 3.72 -0.46
N ILE A 54 9.53 2.83 -1.42
CA ILE A 54 8.62 3.10 -2.54
C ILE A 54 7.19 3.33 -2.02
N ALA A 55 6.70 2.43 -1.17
CA ALA A 55 5.33 2.54 -0.62
C ALA A 55 5.12 3.78 0.25
N SER A 56 6.20 4.35 0.81
CA SER A 56 6.12 5.56 1.65
C SER A 56 5.61 6.80 0.91
N VAL A 57 5.70 6.80 -0.43
CA VAL A 57 5.11 7.84 -1.29
C VAL A 57 3.59 7.90 -1.14
N LEU A 58 2.95 6.75 -0.91
CA LEU A 58 1.50 6.63 -0.82
C LEU A 58 0.99 6.80 0.62
N GLY A 59 1.77 6.36 1.61
CA GLY A 59 1.37 6.37 3.01
C GLY A 59 2.37 5.63 3.88
N LYS A 60 2.08 5.44 5.17
CA LYS A 60 3.00 4.77 6.10
C LYS A 60 3.00 3.25 5.88
N PRO A 61 4.10 2.60 5.47
CA PRO A 61 4.14 1.15 5.32
C PRO A 61 3.91 0.43 6.66
N LEU A 62 3.05 -0.59 6.65
CA LEU A 62 2.69 -1.39 7.81
C LEU A 62 3.19 -2.82 7.68
N HIS A 63 2.79 -3.52 6.60
CA HIS A 63 3.04 -4.95 6.42
C HIS A 63 3.28 -5.29 4.94
N MET A 64 3.87 -6.45 4.69
CA MET A 64 3.99 -7.06 3.36
C MET A 64 3.32 -8.42 3.39
N ASP A 65 2.71 -8.84 2.29
CA ASP A 65 2.14 -10.19 2.22
C ASP A 65 3.25 -11.27 2.21
N ALA A 66 2.85 -12.54 2.39
CA ALA A 66 3.80 -13.64 2.46
C ALA A 66 4.58 -13.84 1.14
N ASN A 67 3.93 -13.64 -0.01
CA ASN A 67 4.56 -13.81 -1.32
C ASN A 67 5.66 -12.76 -1.55
N THR A 68 5.38 -11.52 -1.16
CA THR A 68 6.32 -10.39 -1.25
C THR A 68 7.48 -10.57 -0.27
N THR A 69 7.17 -10.95 0.97
CA THR A 69 8.16 -11.17 2.02
C THR A 69 9.15 -12.29 1.64
N ASN A 70 8.63 -13.40 1.13
CA ASN A 70 9.43 -14.56 0.75
C ASN A 70 9.98 -14.48 -0.68
N ARG A 71 9.64 -13.44 -1.45
CA ARG A 71 10.05 -13.23 -2.84
C ARG A 71 9.70 -14.40 -3.77
N TYR A 72 8.58 -15.06 -3.52
CA TYR A 72 8.16 -16.24 -4.30
C TYR A 72 7.70 -15.89 -5.72
N ALA A 73 7.13 -14.70 -5.91
CA ALA A 73 6.74 -14.18 -7.22
C ALA A 73 7.12 -12.69 -7.30
N LEU A 74 8.00 -12.35 -8.22
CA LEU A 74 8.49 -10.97 -8.42
C LEU A 74 7.63 -10.18 -9.44
N THR A 75 6.38 -10.61 -9.67
CA THR A 75 5.46 -9.96 -10.62
C THR A 75 4.90 -8.65 -10.06
N PHE A 76 4.55 -8.65 -8.78
CA PHE A 76 4.14 -7.45 -8.04
C PHE A 76 4.44 -7.64 -6.55
N ALA A 77 4.77 -6.55 -5.87
CA ALA A 77 4.90 -6.51 -4.42
C ALA A 77 3.60 -6.00 -3.80
N CYS A 78 3.07 -6.70 -2.82
CA CYS A 78 1.87 -6.31 -2.08
C CYS A 78 2.28 -5.72 -0.72
N VAL A 79 1.98 -4.43 -0.50
CA VAL A 79 2.33 -3.70 0.72
C VAL A 79 1.07 -3.12 1.35
N CYS A 80 0.87 -3.35 2.63
CA CYS A 80 -0.16 -2.69 3.43
C CYS A 80 0.38 -1.34 3.90
N ILE A 81 -0.30 -0.25 3.57
CA ILE A 81 0.05 1.12 3.93
C ILE A 81 -1.08 1.75 4.74
N ASP A 82 -0.77 2.60 5.71
CA ASP A 82 -1.72 3.52 6.34
C ASP A 82 -1.72 4.82 5.54
N MET A 83 -2.78 5.07 4.78
CA MET A 83 -2.92 6.19 3.86
C MET A 83 -3.95 7.19 4.39
N GLU A 84 -3.74 8.49 4.18
CA GLU A 84 -4.74 9.50 4.59
C GLU A 84 -6.06 9.26 3.83
N ALA A 85 -7.18 9.29 4.54
CA ALA A 85 -8.50 8.95 3.96
C ALA A 85 -8.96 9.91 2.85
N THR A 86 -8.33 11.10 2.77
CA THR A 86 -8.58 12.17 1.81
C THR A 86 -7.61 12.14 0.62
N SER A 87 -6.59 11.28 0.64
CA SER A 87 -5.58 11.22 -0.41
C SER A 87 -6.14 10.64 -1.71
N SER A 88 -5.63 11.13 -2.83
CA SER A 88 -5.91 10.56 -4.15
C SER A 88 -5.10 9.30 -4.38
N PHE A 89 -5.70 8.31 -5.02
CA PHE A 89 -5.01 7.12 -5.50
C PHE A 89 -4.17 7.47 -6.72
N LEU A 90 -2.85 7.29 -6.61
CA LEU A 90 -1.93 7.43 -7.75
C LEU A 90 -1.95 6.13 -8.56
N ASP A 91 -1.95 6.25 -9.89
CA ASP A 91 -1.80 5.08 -10.77
C ASP A 91 -0.33 4.64 -10.90
N SER A 92 0.61 5.54 -10.60
CA SER A 92 2.03 5.26 -10.72
C SER A 92 2.92 6.14 -9.84
N ILE A 93 4.12 5.64 -9.55
CA ILE A 93 5.19 6.32 -8.81
C ILE A 93 6.41 6.40 -9.73
N VAL A 94 6.99 7.59 -9.86
CA VAL A 94 8.28 7.79 -10.54
C VAL A 94 9.39 7.62 -9.51
N LEU A 95 10.32 6.70 -9.78
CA LEU A 95 11.47 6.42 -8.93
C LEU A 95 12.74 6.80 -9.67
N GLU A 96 13.54 7.69 -9.08
CA GLU A 96 14.91 7.97 -9.54
C GLU A 96 15.87 6.91 -8.99
N LEU A 97 16.72 6.39 -9.86
CA LEU A 97 17.74 5.39 -9.57
C LEU A 97 19.10 6.05 -9.32
N ASP A 98 20.02 5.30 -8.73
CA ASP A 98 21.36 5.81 -8.37
C ASP A 98 22.19 6.27 -9.57
N ASP A 99 21.88 5.80 -10.78
CA ASP A 99 22.52 6.22 -12.03
C ASP A 99 21.91 7.49 -12.65
N GLY A 100 20.92 8.08 -11.98
CA GLY A 100 20.17 9.25 -12.44
C GLY A 100 19.06 8.94 -13.45
N SER A 101 18.87 7.67 -13.82
CA SER A 101 17.74 7.27 -14.65
C SER A 101 16.46 7.15 -13.83
N THR A 102 15.30 7.24 -14.49
CA THR A 102 14.00 7.13 -13.83
C THR A 102 13.23 5.92 -14.31
N THR A 103 12.52 5.25 -13.41
CA THR A 103 11.58 4.18 -13.73
C THR A 103 10.19 4.48 -13.17
N THR A 104 9.16 3.88 -13.79
CA THR A 104 7.77 4.04 -13.38
C THR A 104 7.25 2.75 -12.77
N ILE A 105 6.83 2.83 -11.51
CA ILE A 105 6.22 1.74 -10.76
C ILE A 105 4.70 1.93 -10.83
N GLY A 106 3.97 0.89 -11.22
CA GLY A 106 2.49 0.93 -11.18
C GLY A 106 1.98 0.61 -9.79
N VAL A 107 0.92 1.29 -9.35
CA VAL A 107 0.29 1.12 -8.02
C VAL A 107 -0.96 0.25 -8.09
#